data_AF-A0A1C7PBG2-F1
#
_entry.id   AF-A0A1C7PBG2-F1
#
_cell.length_a   1.000
_cell.length_b   1.000
_cell.length_c   1.000
_cell.angle_alpha   90.00
_cell.angle_beta   90.00
_cell.angle_gamma   90.00
#
_symmetry.space_group_name_H-M   'P 1'
#
loop_
_entity.id
_entity.type
_entity.pdbx_description
1 polymer ?
#
loop_
_entity_poly.entity_id
_entity_poly.type
_entity_poly.pdbx_seq_one_letter_code
_entity_poly.pdbx_strand_id
1 'polypeptide(L)'
;MNTTAKRTIAAVLLTLTLSQCDTTKSDLEAIAKQNAVIMKEQPGNYFVARRYHVPGTRFWGYVRTPRTPWAKADLVLMDEELCPTPDRGPEDGPNKTYGRDQNYEYILYGNYTGRYAYDPNSNQKLKVFRAKKYQLRNADPGWLFKPSERYSTKEVSIRPAIIPATAKVQ
;
A
#
# COMPACT_ATOMS: atom_id res chain seq x y z
N MET A 1 -11.32 -45.01 23.58
CA MET A 1 -11.09 -43.80 22.75
C MET A 1 -9.93 -44.10 21.80
N ASN A 2 -10.22 -44.36 20.52
CA ASN A 2 -9.30 -45.01 19.56
C ASN A 2 -8.04 -44.21 19.25
N THR A 3 -6.89 -44.86 19.39
CA THR A 3 -5.53 -44.33 19.22
C THR A 3 -5.25 -43.81 17.79
N THR A 4 -6.01 -44.30 16.81
CA THR A 4 -5.91 -43.89 15.40
C THR A 4 -6.40 -42.46 15.16
N ALA A 5 -7.46 -42.02 15.86
CA ALA A 5 -8.02 -40.66 15.70
C ALA A 5 -7.09 -39.57 16.27
N LYS A 6 -6.30 -39.89 17.30
CA LYS A 6 -5.30 -38.97 17.87
C LYS A 6 -4.10 -38.75 16.95
N ARG A 7 -3.73 -39.76 16.15
CA ARG A 7 -2.62 -39.68 15.19
C ARG A 7 -2.96 -38.83 13.96
N THR A 8 -4.19 -38.89 13.47
CA THR A 8 -4.64 -38.07 12.33
C THR A 8 -4.78 -36.59 12.68
N ILE A 9 -5.24 -36.26 13.89
CA ILE A 9 -5.39 -34.85 14.32
C ILE A 9 -4.01 -34.18 14.50
N ALA A 10 -3.01 -34.89 15.02
CA ALA A 10 -1.65 -34.36 15.19
C ALA A 10 -0.95 -34.07 13.85
N ALA A 11 -1.19 -34.90 12.82
CA ALA A 11 -0.59 -34.73 11.50
C ALA A 11 -1.18 -33.54 10.72
N VAL A 12 -2.48 -33.25 10.88
CA VAL A 12 -3.14 -32.10 10.23
C VAL A 12 -2.73 -30.77 10.89
N LEU A 13 -2.54 -30.74 12.22
CA LEU A 13 -2.14 -29.51 12.91
C LEU A 13 -0.66 -29.12 12.63
N LEU A 14 0.20 -30.09 12.29
CA LEU A 14 1.61 -29.86 11.95
C LEU A 14 1.83 -29.38 10.50
N THR A 15 0.93 -29.72 9.56
CA THR A 15 1.03 -29.23 8.17
C THR A 15 0.52 -27.79 8.01
N LEU A 16 -0.44 -27.36 8.85
CA LEU A 16 -0.97 -26.00 8.85
C LEU A 16 0.03 -24.94 9.38
N THR A 17 1.00 -25.33 10.20
CA THR A 17 2.01 -24.41 10.75
C THR A 17 3.22 -24.22 9.84
N LEU A 18 3.54 -25.17 8.96
CA LEU A 18 4.70 -25.10 8.06
C LEU A 18 4.47 -24.13 6.89
N SER A 19 3.27 -24.07 6.31
CA SER A 19 2.97 -23.21 5.14
C SER A 19 3.06 -21.70 5.40
N GLN A 20 2.90 -21.27 6.65
CA GLN A 20 2.97 -19.85 7.02
C GLN A 20 4.41 -19.31 7.03
N CYS A 21 5.40 -20.19 7.28
CA CYS A 21 6.81 -19.81 7.31
C CYS A 21 7.34 -19.47 5.90
N ASP A 22 6.97 -20.27 4.89
CA ASP A 22 7.40 -20.06 3.50
C ASP A 22 6.82 -18.77 2.89
N THR A 23 5.57 -18.44 3.22
CA THR A 23 4.93 -17.18 2.79
C THR A 23 5.66 -15.96 3.36
N THR A 24 6.07 -16.02 4.62
CA THR A 24 6.79 -14.91 5.27
C THR A 24 8.18 -14.72 4.67
N LYS A 25 8.90 -15.82 4.40
CA LYS A 25 10.23 -15.76 3.79
C LYS A 25 10.19 -15.18 2.37
N SER A 26 9.26 -15.66 1.54
CA SER A 26 9.09 -15.16 0.17
C SER A 26 8.72 -13.67 0.11
N ASP A 27 7.86 -13.20 1.04
CA ASP A 27 7.56 -11.77 1.17
C ASP A 27 8.80 -10.95 1.51
N LEU A 28 9.60 -11.39 2.49
CA LEU A 28 10.82 -10.70 2.90
C LEU A 28 11.82 -10.56 1.74
N GLU A 29 11.99 -11.62 0.94
CA GLU A 29 12.85 -11.60 -0.24
C GLU A 29 12.32 -10.63 -1.31
N ALA A 30 11.01 -10.62 -1.56
CA ALA A 30 10.39 -9.70 -2.52
C ALA A 30 10.52 -8.23 -2.08
N ILE A 31 10.29 -7.95 -0.80
CA ILE A 31 10.46 -6.62 -0.19
C ILE A 31 11.93 -6.18 -0.28
N ALA A 32 12.89 -7.06 0.02
CA ALA A 32 14.31 -6.76 -0.08
C ALA A 32 14.72 -6.40 -1.51
N LYS A 33 14.24 -7.15 -2.50
CA LYS A 33 14.46 -6.87 -3.93
C LYS A 33 13.87 -5.51 -4.33
N GLN A 34 12.64 -5.20 -3.90
CA GLN A 34 12.01 -3.91 -4.18
C GLN A 34 12.79 -2.76 -3.53
N ASN A 35 13.20 -2.92 -2.27
CA ASN A 35 14.00 -1.91 -1.58
C ASN A 35 15.34 -1.67 -2.28
N ALA A 36 16.00 -2.72 -2.78
CA ALA A 36 17.24 -2.58 -3.56
C ALA A 36 17.04 -1.78 -4.86
N VAL A 37 15.85 -1.85 -5.49
CA VAL A 37 15.48 -1.01 -6.64
C VAL A 37 15.20 0.43 -6.19
N ILE A 38 14.42 0.63 -5.11
CA ILE A 38 14.10 1.94 -4.55
C ILE A 38 15.36 2.72 -4.19
N MET A 39 16.38 2.06 -3.63
CA MET A 39 17.64 2.71 -3.25
C MET A 39 18.43 3.29 -4.43
N LYS A 40 18.13 2.84 -5.66
CA LYS A 40 18.73 3.32 -6.92
C LYS A 40 17.97 4.49 -7.54
N GLU A 41 16.84 4.91 -6.97
CA GLU A 41 16.11 6.09 -7.42
C GLU A 41 16.98 7.34 -7.30
N GLN A 42 16.90 8.23 -8.30
CA GLN A 42 17.62 9.51 -8.26
C GLN A 42 17.06 10.39 -7.14
N PRO A 43 17.92 11.02 -6.32
CA PRO A 43 17.43 12.01 -5.36
C PRO A 43 16.81 13.20 -6.10
N GLY A 44 15.85 13.88 -5.48
CA GLY A 44 15.24 15.06 -6.08
C GLY A 44 14.06 15.60 -5.30
N ASN A 45 13.54 16.74 -5.76
CA ASN A 45 12.35 17.38 -5.20
C ASN A 45 11.07 16.82 -5.84
N TYR A 46 10.82 15.55 -5.57
CA TYR A 46 9.61 14.84 -5.98
C TYR A 46 9.26 13.80 -4.92
N PHE A 47 8.05 13.27 -5.02
CA PHE A 47 7.59 12.16 -4.20
C PHE A 47 7.18 11.00 -5.11
N VAL A 48 7.27 9.79 -4.58
CA VAL A 48 6.74 8.59 -5.24
C VAL A 48 5.48 8.20 -4.50
N ALA A 49 4.41 7.95 -5.23
CA ALA A 49 3.14 7.62 -4.64
C ALA A 49 2.44 6.46 -5.33
N ARG A 50 1.63 5.73 -4.56
CA ARG A 50 0.78 4.66 -5.08
C ARG A 50 -0.65 4.90 -4.67
N ARG A 51 -1.54 4.83 -5.66
CA ARG A 51 -2.98 4.92 -5.42
C ARG A 51 -3.42 3.77 -4.53
N TYR A 52 -4.13 4.09 -3.46
CA TYR A 52 -4.84 3.10 -2.66
C TYR A 52 -6.25 3.59 -2.43
N HIS A 53 -7.22 2.92 -3.05
CA HIS A 53 -8.62 3.26 -3.05
C HIS A 53 -9.38 2.24 -2.22
N VAL A 54 -10.11 2.70 -1.22
CA VAL A 54 -11.16 1.93 -0.57
C VAL A 54 -12.45 2.73 -0.75
N PRO A 55 -13.50 2.19 -1.40
CA PRO A 55 -14.78 2.86 -1.55
C PRO A 55 -15.28 3.53 -0.27
N GLY A 56 -15.77 4.77 -0.40
CA GLY A 56 -16.24 5.59 0.72
C GLY A 56 -15.15 6.37 1.44
N THR A 57 -13.91 5.90 1.50
CA THR A 57 -12.81 6.63 2.15
C THR A 57 -12.41 7.89 1.38
N ARG A 58 -11.75 8.83 2.07
CA ARG A 58 -11.33 10.12 1.47
C ARG A 58 -9.82 10.28 1.31
N PHE A 59 -9.03 9.32 1.79
CA PHE A 59 -7.62 9.27 1.45
C PHE A 59 -7.40 8.90 -0.01
N TRP A 60 -6.28 9.34 -0.55
CA TRP A 60 -5.91 9.04 -1.93
C TRP A 60 -4.94 7.87 -2.04
N GLY A 61 -3.95 7.80 -1.15
CA GLY A 61 -2.97 6.72 -1.23
C GLY A 61 -1.72 6.97 -0.42
N TYR A 62 -0.71 6.17 -0.72
CA TYR A 62 0.56 6.20 -0.01
C TYR A 62 1.56 7.08 -0.73
N VAL A 63 2.21 7.97 0.01
CA VAL A 63 3.24 8.88 -0.51
C VAL A 63 4.53 8.71 0.28
N ARG A 64 5.66 8.64 -0.42
CA ARG A 64 6.99 8.59 0.17
C ARG A 64 7.97 9.49 -0.57
N THR A 65 9.08 9.81 0.08
CA THR A 65 10.23 10.43 -0.57
C THR A 65 10.99 9.40 -1.43
N PRO A 66 11.77 9.85 -2.43
CA PRO A 66 12.66 8.97 -3.18
C PRO A 66 13.70 8.31 -2.27
N ARG A 67 14.13 7.10 -2.64
CA ARG A 67 15.11 6.29 -1.87
C ARG A 67 14.65 5.91 -0.46
N THR A 68 13.35 5.99 -0.21
CA THR A 68 12.73 5.58 1.05
C THR A 68 11.86 4.36 0.80
N PRO A 69 11.93 3.29 1.62
CA PRO A 69 11.07 2.13 1.43
C PRO A 69 9.59 2.48 1.68
N TRP A 70 8.68 1.71 1.08
CA TRP A 70 7.23 1.88 1.29
C TRP A 70 6.80 1.74 2.77
N ALA A 71 7.60 1.08 3.61
CA ALA A 71 7.41 1.02 5.06
C ALA A 71 7.35 2.38 5.76
N LYS A 72 7.93 3.42 5.15
CA LYS A 72 7.90 4.79 5.67
C LYS A 72 6.97 5.70 4.87
N ALA A 73 6.12 5.15 4.01
CA ALA A 73 5.14 5.92 3.27
C ALA A 73 4.00 6.38 4.20
N ASP A 74 3.52 7.59 3.97
CA ASP A 74 2.37 8.14 4.67
C ASP A 74 1.10 7.88 3.85
N LEU A 75 0.02 7.45 4.51
CA LEU A 75 -1.32 7.52 3.93
C LEU A 75 -1.77 8.98 3.95
N VAL A 76 -2.15 9.53 2.78
CA VAL A 76 -2.45 10.96 2.67
C VAL A 76 -3.84 11.25 2.12
N LEU A 77 -4.36 12.40 2.51
CA LEU A 77 -5.45 13.08 1.82
C LEU A 77 -4.85 14.13 0.87
N MET A 78 -5.39 14.22 -0.34
CA MET A 78 -4.91 15.19 -1.34
C MET A 78 -5.62 16.52 -1.21
N ASP A 79 -4.82 17.59 -1.15
CA ASP A 79 -5.28 18.96 -1.33
C ASP A 79 -5.30 19.27 -2.83
N GLU A 80 -6.50 19.24 -3.39
CA GLU A 80 -6.76 19.42 -4.83
C GLU A 80 -6.89 20.89 -5.25
N GLU A 81 -6.60 21.86 -4.37
CA GLU A 81 -6.71 23.30 -4.67
C GLU A 81 -5.90 23.72 -5.91
N LEU A 82 -4.72 23.10 -6.12
CA LEU A 82 -3.85 23.42 -7.24
C LEU A 82 -3.99 22.45 -8.42
N CYS A 83 -4.16 21.16 -8.14
CA CYS A 83 -4.17 20.11 -9.14
C CYS A 83 -5.09 18.97 -8.66
N PRO A 84 -6.19 18.70 -9.38
CA PRO A 84 -7.06 17.56 -9.09
C PRO A 84 -6.30 16.24 -9.15
N THR A 85 -6.77 15.26 -8.40
CA THR A 85 -6.21 13.89 -8.47
C THR A 85 -6.44 13.27 -9.86
N PRO A 86 -5.55 12.38 -10.35
CA PRO A 86 -5.67 11.80 -11.69
C PRO A 86 -6.96 11.01 -11.92
N ASP A 87 -7.52 10.44 -10.86
CA ASP A 87 -8.76 9.68 -10.87
C ASP A 87 -10.00 10.51 -10.54
N ARG A 88 -9.88 11.84 -10.51
CA ARG A 88 -11.02 12.71 -10.22
C ARG A 88 -12.12 12.55 -11.26
N GLY A 89 -13.29 12.13 -10.80
CA GLY A 89 -14.50 11.96 -11.62
C GLY A 89 -15.64 11.35 -10.80
N PRO A 90 -16.73 10.89 -11.44
CA PRO A 90 -17.86 10.29 -10.74
C PRO A 90 -17.45 9.09 -9.86
N GLU A 91 -17.93 9.10 -8.60
CA GLU A 91 -17.71 8.01 -7.63
C GLU A 91 -18.72 6.86 -7.79
N ASP A 92 -19.85 7.14 -8.41
CA ASP A 92 -21.00 6.26 -8.61
C ASP A 92 -21.54 6.31 -10.05
N GLY A 93 -22.49 5.41 -10.34
CA GLY A 93 -23.14 5.31 -11.64
C GLY A 93 -22.32 4.56 -12.72
N PRO A 94 -22.87 4.48 -13.95
CA PRO A 94 -22.29 3.69 -15.05
C PRO A 94 -20.95 4.25 -15.57
N ASN A 95 -20.67 5.54 -15.33
CA ASN A 95 -19.44 6.21 -15.74
C ASN A 95 -18.47 6.43 -14.57
N LYS A 96 -18.50 5.55 -13.56
CA LYS A 96 -17.60 5.62 -12.41
C LYS A 96 -16.14 5.60 -12.88
N THR A 97 -15.40 6.63 -12.50
CA THR A 97 -13.97 6.79 -12.83
C THR A 97 -13.10 6.93 -11.57
N TYR A 98 -13.69 7.35 -10.45
CA TYR A 98 -12.96 7.49 -9.19
C TYR A 98 -12.39 6.16 -8.69
N GLY A 99 -11.10 6.17 -8.37
CA GLY A 99 -10.35 5.00 -7.92
C GLY A 99 -10.07 3.95 -9.00
N ARG A 100 -10.31 4.24 -10.28
CA ARG A 100 -10.05 3.29 -11.39
C ARG A 100 -8.57 2.99 -11.56
N ASP A 101 -7.72 3.91 -11.17
CA ASP A 101 -6.26 3.80 -11.18
C ASP A 101 -5.71 3.12 -9.91
N GLN A 102 -6.50 2.24 -9.28
CA GLN A 102 -6.10 1.49 -8.10
C GLN A 102 -4.71 0.88 -8.30
N ASN A 103 -3.81 1.18 -7.34
CA ASN A 103 -2.42 0.73 -7.31
C ASN A 103 -1.50 1.29 -8.41
N TYR A 104 -1.93 2.26 -9.23
CA TYR A 104 -1.01 2.96 -10.13
C TYR A 104 0.06 3.70 -9.34
N GLU A 105 1.29 3.72 -9.87
CA GLU A 105 2.42 4.46 -9.32
C GLU A 105 2.61 5.78 -10.05
N TYR A 106 2.75 6.85 -9.28
CA TYR A 106 2.93 8.22 -9.76
C TYR A 106 4.18 8.86 -9.16
N ILE A 107 4.79 9.74 -9.95
CA ILE A 107 5.67 10.79 -9.45
C ILE A 107 4.79 12.02 -9.15
N LEU A 108 4.91 12.54 -7.94
CA LEU A 108 4.25 13.76 -7.49
C LEU A 108 5.26 14.90 -7.35
N TYR A 109 4.89 16.06 -7.85
CA TYR A 109 5.59 17.31 -7.56
C TYR A 109 4.69 18.14 -6.65
N GLY A 110 5.16 18.54 -5.48
CA GLY A 110 4.31 19.17 -4.47
C GLY A 110 4.97 19.17 -3.10
N ASN A 111 4.16 19.36 -2.06
CA ASN A 111 4.64 19.36 -0.68
C ASN A 111 3.53 18.97 0.30
N TYR A 112 3.92 18.47 1.46
CA TYR A 112 3.02 18.39 2.60
C TYR A 112 2.66 19.81 3.07
N THR A 113 1.40 20.03 3.45
CA THR A 113 0.96 21.36 3.89
C THR A 113 1.19 21.59 5.39
N GLY A 114 1.71 20.60 6.12
CA GLY A 114 1.78 20.61 7.59
C GLY A 114 0.44 20.45 8.30
N ARG A 115 -0.67 20.33 7.56
CA ARG A 115 -2.02 20.14 8.10
C ARG A 115 -2.38 18.67 8.15
N TYR A 116 -3.39 18.37 8.97
CA TYR A 116 -4.01 17.06 9.05
C TYR A 116 -5.50 17.17 8.73
N ALA A 117 -6.05 16.15 8.09
CA ALA A 117 -7.47 15.99 7.82
C ALA A 117 -7.96 14.68 8.43
N TYR A 118 -9.21 14.66 8.88
CA TYR A 118 -9.84 13.45 9.39
C TYR A 118 -10.67 12.80 8.28
N ASP A 119 -10.49 11.49 8.09
CA ASP A 119 -11.32 10.67 7.21
C ASP A 119 -12.28 9.84 8.09
N PRO A 120 -13.58 10.19 8.16
CA PRO A 120 -14.54 9.49 9.01
C PRO A 120 -14.69 8.02 8.68
N ASN A 121 -14.58 7.65 7.41
CA ASN A 121 -14.86 6.29 6.94
C ASN A 121 -13.71 5.31 7.22
N SER A 122 -12.49 5.82 7.35
CA SER A 122 -11.37 5.01 7.85
C SER A 122 -11.02 5.27 9.31
N ASN A 123 -11.64 6.27 9.95
CA ASN A 123 -11.36 6.73 11.30
C ASN A 123 -9.86 7.07 11.50
N GLN A 124 -9.27 7.79 10.54
CA GLN A 124 -7.86 8.16 10.58
C GLN A 124 -7.65 9.67 10.46
N LYS A 125 -6.68 10.19 11.22
CA LYS A 125 -6.13 11.54 11.05
C LYS A 125 -4.92 11.47 10.14
N LEU A 126 -5.04 11.99 8.93
CA LEU A 126 -4.09 11.83 7.84
C LEU A 126 -3.37 13.12 7.51
N LYS A 127 -2.12 13.02 7.07
CA LYS A 127 -1.37 14.17 6.55
C LYS A 127 -2.01 14.65 5.25
N VAL A 128 -2.00 15.96 5.05
CA VAL A 128 -2.48 16.57 3.80
C VAL A 128 -1.30 16.85 2.88
N PHE A 129 -1.37 16.32 1.66
CA PHE A 129 -0.38 16.54 0.61
C PHE A 129 -0.98 17.40 -0.51
N ARG A 130 -0.27 18.46 -0.91
CA ARG A 130 -0.68 19.35 -1.99
C ARG A 130 0.17 19.10 -3.22
N ALA A 131 -0.39 18.40 -4.19
CA ALA A 131 0.25 18.15 -5.47
C ALA A 131 0.07 19.34 -6.42
N LYS A 132 1.12 19.65 -7.16
CA LYS A 132 1.12 20.60 -8.29
C LYS A 132 1.05 19.87 -9.63
N LYS A 133 1.51 18.62 -9.67
CA LYS A 133 1.54 17.78 -10.86
C LYS A 133 1.62 16.31 -10.48
N TYR A 134 0.90 15.49 -11.24
CA TYR A 134 1.00 14.03 -11.24
C TYR A 134 1.64 13.58 -12.54
N GLN A 135 2.55 12.62 -12.47
CA GLN A 135 3.13 11.97 -13.64
C GLN A 135 3.04 10.46 -13.44
N LEU A 136 2.30 9.76 -14.31
CA LEU A 136 2.22 8.31 -14.27
C LEU A 136 3.62 7.71 -14.47
N ARG A 137 4.03 6.86 -13.53
CA ARG A 137 5.30 6.14 -13.57
C ARG A 137 5.09 4.70 -14.00
N ASN A 138 4.09 4.03 -13.43
CA ASN A 138 3.76 2.65 -13.77
C ASN A 138 2.28 2.36 -13.49
N ALA A 139 1.56 1.86 -14.50
CA ALA A 139 0.16 1.46 -14.38
C ALA A 139 -0.02 0.03 -13.82
N ASP A 140 1.04 -0.78 -13.80
CA ASP A 140 1.04 -2.11 -13.20
C ASP A 140 2.33 -2.37 -12.38
N PRO A 141 2.42 -1.79 -11.16
CA PRO A 141 3.58 -1.96 -10.30
C PRO A 141 3.53 -3.23 -9.43
N GLY A 142 2.61 -4.16 -9.69
CA GLY A 142 2.46 -5.41 -8.94
C GLY A 142 1.81 -5.20 -7.56
N TRP A 143 2.31 -5.83 -6.51
CA TRP A 143 1.83 -5.63 -5.13
C TRP A 143 2.24 -4.25 -4.58
N LEU A 144 1.44 -3.66 -3.69
CA LEU A 144 1.67 -2.37 -3.04
C LEU A 144 2.80 -2.43 -2.01
N PHE A 145 2.73 -3.36 -1.02
CA PHE A 145 3.76 -3.55 0.01
C PHE A 145 4.39 -4.94 0.07
N LYS A 146 3.65 -6.02 -0.19
CA LYS A 146 4.19 -7.39 -0.25
C LYS A 146 3.31 -8.38 -1.03
N PRO A 147 3.87 -9.44 -1.63
CA PRO A 147 3.12 -10.43 -2.41
C PRO A 147 1.93 -11.08 -1.70
N SER A 148 2.05 -11.38 -0.40
CA SER A 148 0.97 -12.04 0.35
C SER A 148 -0.18 -11.11 0.76
N GLU A 149 -0.05 -9.79 0.54
CA GLU A 149 -1.08 -8.85 0.95
C GLU A 149 -2.38 -9.07 0.17
N ARG A 150 -3.50 -8.66 0.78
CA ARG A 150 -4.82 -8.81 0.21
C ARG A 150 -5.53 -7.47 0.24
N TYR A 151 -5.90 -7.01 -0.94
CA TYR A 151 -6.71 -5.83 -1.12
C TYR A 151 -8.16 -6.13 -0.75
N SER A 152 -8.74 -5.28 0.09
CA SER A 152 -10.17 -5.26 0.39
C SER A 152 -10.79 -3.94 -0.04
N THR A 153 -11.91 -4.00 -0.75
CA THR A 153 -12.75 -2.84 -1.08
C THR A 153 -13.64 -2.39 0.08
N LYS A 154 -13.64 -3.13 1.21
CA LYS A 154 -14.51 -2.86 2.36
C LYS A 154 -13.78 -2.17 3.51
N GLU A 155 -12.47 -2.32 3.59
CA GLU A 155 -11.68 -1.85 4.72
C GLU A 155 -10.24 -1.50 4.32
N VAL A 156 -9.62 -0.68 5.18
CA VAL A 156 -8.19 -0.31 5.09
C VAL A 156 -7.31 -1.48 5.53
N SER A 157 -7.20 -2.47 4.64
CA SER A 157 -6.50 -3.76 4.78
C SER A 157 -4.99 -3.66 4.54
N ILE A 158 -4.54 -2.70 3.74
CA ILE A 158 -3.13 -2.56 3.34
C ILE A 158 -2.54 -1.37 4.09
N ARG A 159 -1.56 -1.61 4.97
CA ARG A 159 -0.88 -0.59 5.80
C ARG A 159 0.63 -0.85 5.87
N PRO A 160 1.49 0.18 5.91
CA PRO A 160 2.93 -0.02 6.03
C PRO A 160 3.34 -0.85 7.26
N ALA A 161 2.54 -0.81 8.33
CA ALA A 161 2.74 -1.60 9.55
C ALA A 161 2.69 -3.13 9.34
N ILE A 162 2.18 -3.63 8.22
CA ILE A 162 2.19 -5.07 7.89
C ILE A 162 3.47 -5.52 7.18
N ILE A 163 4.40 -4.58 6.91
CA ILE A 163 5.74 -4.88 6.41
C ILE A 163 6.53 -5.46 7.60
N PRO A 164 7.05 -6.69 7.50
CA PRO A 164 7.82 -7.30 8.58
C PRO A 164 9.01 -6.40 8.95
N ALA A 165 9.21 -6.16 10.25
CA ALA A 165 10.14 -5.16 10.79
C ALA A 165 11.61 -5.37 10.41
N THR A 166 11.97 -6.54 9.88
CA THR A 166 13.36 -6.91 9.60
C THR A 166 13.46 -7.73 8.31
N ALA A 167 13.67 -7.04 7.19
CA ALA A 167 14.35 -7.62 6.04
C ALA A 167 15.86 -7.72 6.34
N LYS A 168 16.25 -8.52 7.33
CA LYS A 168 17.61 -9.06 7.39
C LYS A 168 17.51 -10.51 6.94
N VAL A 169 17.79 -10.72 5.66
CA VAL A 169 18.11 -12.04 5.14
C VAL A 169 19.41 -12.44 5.85
N GLN A 170 19.35 -13.55 6.59
CA GLN A 170 20.49 -14.15 7.26
C GLN A 170 21.32 -14.94 6.25
#